data_AF-A0A7W7LPV7-F1
#
_entry.id   AF-A0A7W7LPV7-F1
#
_cell.length_a   1.000
_cell.length_b   1.000
_cell.length_c   1.000
_cell.angle_alpha   90.00
_cell.angle_beta   90.00
_cell.angle_gamma   90.00
#
_symmetry.space_group_name_H-M   'P 1'
#
loop_
_entity.id
_entity.type
_entity.pdbx_description
1 polymer ?
#
loop_
_entity_poly.entity_id
_entity_poly.type
_entity_poly.pdbx_seq_one_letter_code
_entity_poly.pdbx_strand_id
1 'polypeptide(L)'
;MPTTPRLVTVDRVIANHGQTVANITQQTVATDLPDFIEQVQRAASILGLGLSSHFQDDADSLSSAATYLADALGLADSDPERAVLLSWANQHLDDLDESDFL
;
A
#
# COMPACT_ATOMS: atom_id res chain seq x y z
N MET A 1 21.70 15.16 -16.34
CA MET A 1 21.34 15.47 -14.94
C MET A 1 20.90 14.16 -14.32
N PRO A 2 21.58 13.62 -13.29
CA PRO A 2 21.02 12.50 -12.55
C PRO A 2 19.80 13.02 -11.79
N THR A 3 18.61 12.58 -12.16
CA THR A 3 17.40 12.78 -11.36
C THR A 3 17.60 12.04 -10.06
N THR A 4 17.79 12.76 -8.97
CA THR A 4 17.73 12.19 -7.62
C THR A 4 16.43 11.39 -7.53
N PRO A 5 16.47 10.07 -7.28
CA PRO A 5 15.23 9.32 -7.11
C PRO A 5 14.45 10.00 -5.99
N ARG A 6 13.23 10.43 -6.28
CA ARG A 6 12.36 11.03 -5.26
C ARG A 6 12.18 10.00 -4.16
N LEU A 7 12.68 10.29 -2.97
CA LEU A 7 12.53 9.41 -1.81
C LEU A 7 11.04 9.11 -1.60
N VAL A 8 10.68 7.83 -1.51
CA VAL A 8 9.33 7.42 -1.14
C VAL A 8 9.25 7.49 0.39
N THR A 9 8.24 8.19 0.90
CA THR A 9 7.98 8.36 2.33
C THR A 9 6.61 7.80 2.66
N VAL A 10 6.39 7.43 3.92
CA VAL A 10 5.09 6.96 4.43
C VAL A 10 3.97 7.93 4.06
N ASP A 11 4.13 9.22 4.38
CA ASP A 11 3.12 10.25 4.09
C ASP A 11 2.73 10.28 2.61
N ARG A 12 3.71 10.02 1.72
CA ARG A 12 3.47 10.03 0.28
C ARG A 12 2.74 8.77 -0.18
N VAL A 13 3.08 7.62 0.36
CA VAL A 13 2.35 6.37 0.08
C VAL A 13 0.89 6.51 0.52
N ILE A 14 0.66 7.02 1.74
CA ILE A 14 -0.69 7.27 2.26
C ILE A 14 -1.43 8.32 1.42
N ALA A 15 -0.78 9.43 1.06
CA ALA A 15 -1.42 10.47 0.26
C ALA A 15 -1.82 9.98 -1.15
N ASN A 16 -1.03 9.08 -1.74
CA ASN A 16 -1.31 8.52 -3.06
C ASN A 16 -2.42 7.47 -3.00
N HIS A 17 -2.37 6.57 -2.02
CA HIS A 17 -3.13 5.30 -2.04
C HIS A 17 -4.19 5.19 -0.95
N GLY A 18 -4.12 6.05 0.05
CA GLY A 18 -4.98 6.02 1.23
C GLY A 18 -6.46 6.07 0.91
N GLN A 19 -6.87 6.88 -0.07
CA GLN A 19 -8.28 7.00 -0.45
C GLN A 19 -8.82 5.73 -1.10
N THR A 20 -8.05 5.11 -1.99
CA THR A 20 -8.44 3.87 -2.67
C THR A 20 -8.59 2.72 -1.67
N VAL A 21 -7.60 2.56 -0.79
CA VAL A 21 -7.64 1.56 0.29
C VAL A 21 -8.80 1.84 1.27
N ALA A 22 -9.07 3.10 1.59
CA ALA A 22 -10.20 3.52 2.41
C ALA A 22 -11.55 3.21 1.75
N ASN A 23 -11.68 3.36 0.44
CA ASN A 23 -12.89 3.03 -0.31
C ASN A 23 -13.16 1.52 -0.28
N ILE A 24 -12.14 0.68 -0.49
CA ILE A 24 -12.28 -0.79 -0.41
C ILE A 24 -12.73 -1.22 0.99
N THR A 25 -12.15 -0.61 2.03
CA THR A 25 -12.44 -0.96 3.43
C THR A 25 -13.69 -0.29 4.02
N GLN A 26 -14.25 0.72 3.35
CA GLN A 26 -15.32 1.59 3.87
C GLN A 26 -14.94 2.25 5.20
N GLN A 27 -13.69 2.68 5.33
CA GLN A 27 -13.14 3.33 6.51
C GLN A 27 -12.61 4.73 6.16
N THR A 28 -12.25 5.53 7.17
CA THR A 28 -11.49 6.76 6.95
C THR A 28 -10.05 6.44 6.54
N VAL A 29 -9.41 7.31 5.77
CA VAL A 29 -7.99 7.17 5.40
C VAL A 29 -7.14 7.15 6.66
N ALA A 30 -6.29 6.12 6.80
CA ALA A 30 -5.29 6.05 7.87
C ALA A 30 -4.30 7.23 7.77
N THR A 31 -3.82 7.71 8.92
CA THR A 31 -2.93 8.89 8.98
C THR A 31 -1.49 8.56 9.37
N ASP A 32 -1.22 7.29 9.71
CA ASP A 32 0.12 6.81 10.04
C ASP A 32 0.37 5.41 9.47
N LEU A 33 1.63 4.97 9.55
CA LEU A 33 2.07 3.72 8.93
C LEU A 33 1.41 2.47 9.54
N PRO A 34 1.34 2.29 10.88
CA PRO A 34 0.66 1.14 11.48
C PRO A 34 -0.81 1.02 11.06
N ASP A 35 -1.58 2.10 11.18
CA ASP A 35 -3.00 2.08 10.82
C ASP A 35 -3.17 1.81 9.32
N PHE A 36 -2.29 2.37 8.48
CA PHE A 36 -2.34 2.13 7.05
C PHE A 36 -2.03 0.68 6.68
N ILE A 37 -1.07 0.03 7.35
CA ILE A 37 -0.78 -1.40 7.16
C ILE A 37 -2.02 -2.25 7.46
N GLU A 38 -2.68 -2.01 8.60
CA GLU A 38 -3.90 -2.73 8.97
C GLU A 38 -5.01 -2.52 7.93
N GLN A 39 -5.14 -1.29 7.42
CA GLN A 39 -6.12 -0.96 6.40
C GLN A 39 -5.85 -1.67 5.08
N VAL A 40 -4.58 -1.73 4.62
CA VAL A 40 -4.17 -2.46 3.42
C VAL A 40 -4.41 -3.96 3.56
N GLN A 41 -4.06 -4.55 4.72
CA GLN A 41 -4.33 -5.97 5.00
C GLN A 41 -5.83 -6.29 4.96
N ARG A 42 -6.65 -5.39 5.52
CA ARG A 42 -8.10 -5.53 5.49
C ARG A 42 -8.66 -5.42 4.07
N ALA A 43 -8.15 -4.50 3.27
CA ALA A 43 -8.51 -4.37 1.86
C ALA A 43 -8.20 -5.68 1.11
N ALA A 44 -6.99 -6.24 1.28
CA ALA A 44 -6.60 -7.52 0.70
C ALA A 44 -7.56 -8.65 1.08
N SER A 45 -7.93 -8.73 2.37
CA SER A 45 -8.89 -9.73 2.85
C SER A 45 -10.29 -9.55 2.26
N ILE A 46 -10.77 -8.31 2.09
CA ILE A 46 -12.09 -8.05 1.49
C ILE A 46 -12.11 -8.50 0.04
N LEU A 47 -11.08 -8.14 -0.74
CA LEU A 47 -10.96 -8.53 -2.14
C LEU A 47 -10.80 -10.05 -2.29
N GLY A 48 -9.98 -10.68 -1.45
CA GLY A 48 -9.80 -12.14 -1.45
C GLY A 48 -11.05 -12.94 -1.03
N LEU A 49 -11.98 -12.33 -0.28
CA LEU A 49 -13.29 -12.91 0.03
C LEU A 49 -14.32 -12.67 -1.09
N GLY A 50 -14.09 -11.67 -1.95
CA GLY A 50 -14.86 -11.44 -3.16
C GLY A 50 -14.64 -12.61 -4.11
N LEU A 51 -15.61 -13.52 -4.21
CA LEU A 51 -15.56 -14.82 -4.89
C LEU A 51 -15.33 -14.78 -6.43
N SER A 52 -14.90 -13.66 -6.99
CA SER A 52 -14.52 -13.49 -8.38
C SER A 52 -13.01 -13.45 -8.51
N SER A 53 -12.45 -14.35 -9.34
CA SER A 53 -11.02 -14.38 -9.70
C SER A 53 -10.49 -13.07 -10.29
N HIS A 54 -11.38 -12.10 -10.57
CA HIS A 54 -11.06 -10.79 -11.11
C HIS A 54 -10.25 -9.93 -10.13
N PHE A 55 -10.51 -10.04 -8.82
CA PHE A 55 -9.85 -9.21 -7.79
C PHE A 55 -8.72 -9.95 -7.07
N GLN A 56 -8.35 -11.15 -7.55
CA GLN A 56 -7.35 -11.95 -6.89
C GLN A 56 -5.95 -11.34 -7.05
N ASP A 57 -5.66 -10.78 -8.23
CA ASP A 57 -4.40 -10.09 -8.51
C ASP A 57 -4.26 -8.81 -7.64
N ASP A 58 -5.34 -8.06 -7.44
CA ASP A 58 -5.37 -6.90 -6.54
C ASP A 58 -5.18 -7.30 -5.07
N ALA A 59 -5.83 -8.39 -4.64
CA ALA A 59 -5.69 -8.91 -3.29
C ALA A 59 -4.24 -9.35 -3.00
N ASP A 60 -3.60 -10.00 -3.96
CA ASP A 60 -2.19 -10.39 -3.87
C ASP A 60 -1.27 -9.17 -3.85
N SER A 61 -1.53 -8.17 -4.68
CA SER A 61 -0.78 -6.90 -4.70
C SER A 61 -0.89 -6.14 -3.37
N LEU A 62 -2.10 -6.03 -2.80
CA LEU A 62 -2.31 -5.45 -1.46
C LEU A 62 -1.58 -6.25 -0.38
N SER A 63 -1.59 -7.58 -0.45
CA SER A 63 -0.90 -8.44 0.50
C SER A 63 0.63 -8.26 0.46
N SER A 64 1.20 -8.17 -0.74
CA SER A 64 2.62 -7.84 -0.94
C SER A 64 2.95 -6.44 -0.42
N ALA A 65 2.13 -5.43 -0.74
CA ALA A 65 2.31 -4.07 -0.23
C ALA A 65 2.30 -4.02 1.31
N ALA A 66 1.34 -4.67 1.95
CA ALA A 66 1.26 -4.75 3.41
C ALA A 66 2.51 -5.38 4.03
N THR A 67 3.06 -6.42 3.39
CA THR A 67 4.30 -7.09 3.84
C THR A 67 5.48 -6.11 3.82
N TYR A 68 5.71 -5.42 2.70
CA TYR A 68 6.80 -4.45 2.60
C TYR A 68 6.64 -3.25 3.54
N LEU A 69 5.40 -2.79 3.76
CA LEU A 69 5.13 -1.72 4.74
C LEU A 69 5.42 -2.18 6.17
N ALA A 70 5.06 -3.42 6.53
CA ALA A 70 5.34 -4.00 7.84
C ALA A 70 6.85 -4.18 8.06
N ASP A 71 7.59 -4.65 7.06
CA ASP A 71 9.04 -4.74 7.13
C ASP A 71 9.68 -3.34 7.27
N ALA A 72 9.17 -2.35 6.54
CA ALA A 72 9.62 -0.95 6.63
C ALA A 72 9.32 -0.31 7.98
N LEU A 73 8.24 -0.71 8.67
CA LEU A 73 7.91 -0.26 10.02
C LEU A 73 8.94 -0.72 11.06
N GLY A 74 9.58 -1.87 10.82
CA GLY A 74 10.63 -2.42 11.68
C GLY A 74 11.99 -1.72 11.57
N LEU A 75 12.16 -0.82 10.59
CA LEU A 75 13.42 -0.14 10.29
C LEU A 75 13.41 1.33 10.69
N ALA A 76 14.59 1.87 10.98
CA ALA A 76 14.76 3.29 11.26
C ALA A 76 14.53 4.14 9.99
N ASP A 77 14.06 5.38 10.14
CA ASP A 77 13.86 6.31 9.02
C ASP A 77 15.12 6.57 8.18
N SER A 78 16.30 6.51 8.81
CA SER A 78 17.59 6.70 8.15
C SER A 78 18.11 5.45 7.42
N ASP A 79 17.43 4.31 7.58
CA ASP A 79 17.86 3.06 6.95
C ASP A 79 17.56 3.11 5.44
N PRO A 80 18.56 2.92 4.57
CA PRO A 80 18.34 2.90 3.13
C PRO A 80 17.40 1.76 2.69
N GLU A 81 17.36 0.64 3.40
CA GLU A 81 16.47 -0.48 3.10
C GLU A 81 15.01 -0.09 3.30
N ARG A 82 14.71 0.77 4.27
CA ARG A 82 13.36 1.30 4.49
C ARG A 82 12.83 2.03 3.25
N ALA A 83 13.65 2.86 2.61
CA ALA A 83 13.25 3.57 1.40
C ALA A 83 12.98 2.61 0.23
N VAL A 84 13.71 1.50 0.14
CA VAL A 84 13.50 0.46 -0.87
C VAL A 84 12.18 -0.27 -0.63
N LEU A 85 11.91 -0.69 0.62
CA LEU A 85 10.66 -1.35 0.99
C LEU A 85 9.44 -0.45 0.75
N LEU A 86 9.52 0.83 1.13
CA LEU A 86 8.45 1.79 0.83
C LEU A 86 8.25 1.97 -0.68
N SER A 87 9.32 1.90 -1.48
CA SER A 87 9.21 1.95 -2.95
C SER A 87 8.53 0.71 -3.53
N TRP A 88 8.82 -0.48 -3.01
CA TRP A 88 8.14 -1.71 -3.46
C TRP A 88 6.69 -1.74 -3.04
N ALA A 89 6.39 -1.34 -1.80
CA ALA A 89 5.00 -1.16 -1.36
C ALA A 89 4.24 -0.20 -2.27
N ASN A 90 4.84 0.95 -2.62
CA ASN A 90 4.20 1.91 -3.51
C ASN A 90 3.93 1.31 -4.90
N GLN A 91 4.85 0.53 -5.46
CA GLN A 91 4.66 -0.11 -6.78
C GLN A 91 3.48 -1.08 -6.76
N HIS A 92 3.38 -1.93 -5.75
CA HIS A 92 2.24 -2.84 -5.61
C HIS A 92 0.90 -2.13 -5.37
N LEU A 93 0.92 -0.95 -4.75
CA LEU A 93 -0.29 -0.14 -4.59
C LEU A 93 -0.63 0.65 -5.87
N ASP A 94 0.36 1.01 -6.68
CA ASP A 94 0.14 1.61 -8.01
C ASP A 94 -0.51 0.61 -8.98
N ASP A 95 -0.31 -0.71 -8.76
CA ASP A 95 -0.93 -1.77 -9.55
C ASP A 95 -2.44 -1.96 -9.26
N LEU A 96 -2.98 -1.31 -8.23
CA LEU A 96 -4.42 -1.30 -7.97
C LEU A 96 -5.12 -0.50 -9.06
N ASP A 97 -5.96 -1.18 -9.85
CA ASP A 97 -6.69 -0.52 -10.92
C ASP A 97 -7.82 0.32 -10.31
N GLU A 98 -7.60 1.64 -10.13
CA GLU A 98 -8.61 2.56 -9.54
C GLU A 98 -9.96 2.52 -10.27
N SER A 99 -9.97 2.16 -11.55
CA SER A 99 -11.19 2.01 -12.35
C SER A 99 -12.11 0.87 -11.93
N ASP A 100 -11.62 -0.09 -11.15
CA ASP A 100 -12.41 -1.24 -10.71
C ASP A 100 -13.26 -0.93 -9.46
N PHE A 101 -13.02 0.23 -8.82
CA PHE A 101 -13.61 0.59 -7.53
C PHE A 101 -14.38 1.93 -7.53
N LEU A 102 -14.43 2.64 -8.66
CA LEU A 102 -15.13 3.94 -8.86
C LEU A 102 -16.24 3.85 -9.92
#